data_AF-A0A9P9YXR6-F1
#
_entry.id   AF-A0A9P9YXR6-F1
#
_cell.length_a   1.000
_cell.length_b   1.000
_cell.length_c   1.000
_cell.angle_alpha   90.00
_cell.angle_beta   90.00
_cell.angle_gamma   90.00
#
_symmetry.space_group_name_H-M   'P 1'
#
loop_
_entity.id
_entity.type
_entity.pdbx_description
1 polymer ?
#
loop_
_entity_poly.entity_id
_entity_poly.type
_entity_poly.pdbx_seq_one_letter_code
_entity_poly.pdbx_strand_id
1 'polypeptide(L)'
;MIWYFLMCCLLGHSFAPDCNTGSRRTGRVQANWLRLFQLMCQIRTAWKFSPISAVMAAWLTSEYLEDALRQHYQKPQLRVESVDIKSALGKGENYGAVLTRIRIVFIIGLDGQVEEHLIAKTALEDEDAETRRKKAPYDIYNRELEIYGQVLPKLQRLAGEQLCPKVVHIDRQRGALIMEDLSHKGFVMAPRLQRLDEQHVSLVLRKLAKMQAASAVLEESSKSIEFSLAKYDRGFFNRYTESFSVYFLGCLMSCASYLKTQPSYEGQSKLLEDLAPHYMGLGLRCFQPEDSHINVLTHGDLWTNNMMFRYEEGVPSDVFLIDFQYAFWGSPTLDIHHLLNTSAVEQVRNELQMKMRCVYHDVFVGELRRLGFKGQRLPSRKQFHLESEQKRFYAVHCGLLLQPVLLNTDETDADFAALLSHQPRGMNMKRRLYLNPDIQDSIRQLVVQFELEGLLDPRQYEAL
;
A
#
# COMPACT_ATOMS: atom_id res chain seq x y z
N MET A 1 5.49 -3.89 46.63
CA MET A 1 4.79 -2.65 47.04
C MET A 1 4.87 -1.54 45.99
N ILE A 2 6.05 -1.16 45.49
CA ILE A 2 6.22 -0.08 44.49
C ILE A 2 5.59 -0.42 43.12
N TRP A 3 5.71 -1.67 42.65
CA TRP A 3 5.07 -2.13 41.42
C TRP A 3 3.54 -2.22 41.52
N TYR A 4 3.01 -2.49 42.72
CA TYR A 4 1.57 -2.57 42.96
C TYR A 4 0.92 -1.17 42.96
N PHE A 5 1.64 -0.15 43.46
CA PHE A 5 1.19 1.25 43.46
C PHE A 5 1.17 1.86 42.04
N LEU A 6 2.10 1.49 41.16
CA LEU A 6 2.09 1.93 39.76
C LEU A 6 0.89 1.37 38.98
N MET A 7 0.50 0.13 39.28
CA MET A 7 -0.62 -0.54 38.60
C MET A 7 -1.98 0.02 39.04
N CYS A 8 -2.14 0.39 40.31
CA CYS A 8 -3.38 0.99 40.81
C CYS A 8 -3.63 2.42 40.28
N CYS A 9 -2.58 3.20 39.98
CA CYS A 9 -2.72 4.56 39.41
C CYS A 9 -3.11 4.56 37.92
N LEU A 10 -2.84 3.48 37.18
CA LEU A 10 -3.23 3.34 35.77
C LEU A 10 -4.70 2.91 35.59
N LEU A 11 -5.32 2.32 36.62
CA LEU A 11 -6.68 1.77 36.57
C LEU A 11 -7.75 2.63 37.29
N GLY A 12 -7.39 3.82 37.77
CA GLY A 12 -8.37 4.83 38.21
C GLY A 12 -9.13 4.52 39.52
N HIS A 13 -8.62 3.65 40.40
CA HIS A 13 -9.22 3.43 41.71
C HIS A 13 -8.60 4.33 42.79
N SER A 14 -9.44 5.06 43.52
CA SER A 14 -9.04 5.84 44.69
C SER A 14 -9.03 4.96 45.94
N PHE A 15 -7.85 4.80 46.55
CA PHE A 15 -7.73 4.30 47.93
C PHE A 15 -6.77 5.19 48.71
N ALA A 16 -7.24 5.74 49.83
CA ALA A 16 -6.43 6.45 50.81
C ALA A 16 -5.98 5.46 51.90
N PRO A 17 -4.67 5.30 52.18
CA PRO A 17 -4.22 4.60 53.37
C PRO A 17 -3.94 5.60 54.51
N ASP A 18 -4.54 5.34 55.67
CA ASP A 18 -4.21 5.97 56.94
C ASP A 18 -2.72 5.79 57.26
N CYS A 19 -2.02 6.91 57.47
CA CYS A 19 -0.62 6.93 57.89
C CYS A 19 -0.56 7.06 59.41
N ASN A 20 -0.19 5.99 60.11
CA ASN A 20 0.34 6.11 61.46
C ASN A 20 1.55 5.17 61.63
N THR A 21 2.76 5.74 61.56
CA THR A 21 3.97 5.42 62.35
C THR A 21 5.18 6.10 61.71
N GLY A 22 5.95 6.82 62.53
CA GLY A 22 6.94 7.78 62.08
C GLY A 22 8.31 7.20 61.71
N SER A 23 9.04 7.96 60.89
CA SER A 23 10.44 8.27 61.17
C SER A 23 10.86 9.52 60.38
N ARG A 24 11.48 10.46 61.09
CA ARG A 24 12.00 11.72 60.55
C ARG A 24 13.25 11.46 59.70
N ARG A 25 13.11 11.35 58.37
CA ARG A 25 14.23 11.48 57.41
C ARG A 25 13.79 11.63 55.94
N THR A 26 12.86 12.54 55.63
CA THR A 26 12.35 12.67 54.24
C THR A 26 12.12 14.10 53.73
N GLY A 27 12.62 15.13 54.42
CA GLY A 27 12.41 16.53 53.98
C GLY A 27 13.11 16.92 52.67
N ARG A 28 14.30 16.37 52.37
CA ARG A 28 15.02 16.66 51.10
C ARG A 28 14.52 15.83 49.91
N VAL A 29 13.94 14.66 50.17
CA VAL A 29 13.40 13.78 49.11
C VAL A 29 12.06 14.34 48.62
N GLN A 30 11.17 14.78 49.52
CA GLN A 30 9.88 15.37 49.14
C GLN A 30 10.01 16.66 48.32
N ALA A 31 10.99 17.52 48.61
CA ALA A 31 11.22 18.76 47.85
C ALA A 31 11.68 18.50 46.40
N ASN A 32 12.46 17.44 46.16
CA ASN A 32 12.87 17.03 44.81
C ASN A 32 11.72 16.37 44.03
N TRP A 33 10.83 15.62 44.70
CA TRP A 33 9.64 15.05 44.06
C TRP A 33 8.61 16.11 43.65
N LEU A 34 8.40 17.17 44.45
CA LEU A 34 7.52 18.27 44.05
C LEU A 34 8.06 19.03 42.84
N ARG A 35 9.38 19.24 42.75
CA ARG A 35 10.02 19.86 41.58
C ARG A 35 9.95 18.96 40.34
N LEU A 36 10.15 17.65 40.48
CA LEU A 36 9.96 16.68 39.40
C LEU A 36 8.49 16.62 38.94
N PHE A 37 7.53 16.67 39.86
CA PHE A 37 6.11 16.68 39.54
C PHE A 37 5.68 17.99 38.85
N GLN A 38 6.18 19.15 39.30
CA GLN A 38 5.96 20.44 38.63
C GLN A 38 6.64 20.50 37.26
N LEU A 39 7.85 19.95 37.10
CA LEU A 39 8.52 19.85 35.81
C LEU A 39 7.77 18.91 34.86
N MET A 40 7.26 17.77 35.36
CA MET A 40 6.41 16.87 34.56
C MET A 40 5.04 17.49 34.22
N CYS A 41 4.45 18.30 35.09
CA CYS A 41 3.22 19.06 34.80
C CYS A 41 3.46 20.22 33.81
N GLN A 42 4.63 20.86 33.84
CA GLN A 42 5.03 21.86 32.85
C GLN A 42 5.38 21.23 31.49
N ILE A 43 6.00 20.05 31.47
CA ILE A 43 6.19 19.25 30.25
C ILE A 43 4.82 18.78 29.70
N ARG A 44 3.87 18.40 30.57
CA ARG A 44 2.49 18.05 30.14
C ARG A 44 1.71 19.21 29.53
N THR A 45 2.05 20.45 29.82
CA THR A 45 1.35 21.65 29.32
C THR A 45 2.08 22.36 28.18
N ALA A 46 3.36 22.04 27.94
CA ALA A 46 4.14 22.53 26.80
C ALA A 46 4.08 21.64 25.54
N TRP A 47 3.50 20.44 25.64
CA TRP A 47 3.20 19.59 24.49
C TRP A 47 1.71 19.66 24.16
N LYS A 48 1.30 20.79 23.57
CA LYS A 48 0.14 20.78 22.68
C LYS A 48 0.55 19.96 21.45
N PHE A 49 0.41 18.65 21.55
CA PHE A 49 0.29 17.80 20.38
C PHE A 49 -0.83 18.41 19.53
N SER A 50 -0.50 18.90 18.34
CA SER A 50 -1.52 19.11 17.32
C SER A 50 -1.99 17.71 16.93
N PRO A 51 -3.21 17.29 17.30
CA PRO A 51 -3.69 16.00 16.88
C PRO A 51 -3.93 16.10 15.37
N ILE A 52 -3.29 15.24 14.58
CA ILE A 52 -3.69 15.01 13.18
C ILE A 52 -5.03 14.26 13.24
N SER A 53 -6.09 14.99 13.56
CA SER A 53 -7.45 14.61 13.27
C SER A 53 -7.60 14.86 11.78
N ALA A 54 -7.73 13.82 10.96
CA ALA A 54 -8.17 13.99 9.58
C ALA A 54 -9.53 14.71 9.62
N VAL A 55 -9.53 16.00 9.33
CA VAL A 55 -10.75 16.80 9.30
C VAL A 55 -11.55 16.29 8.12
N MET A 56 -12.76 15.80 8.37
CA MET A 56 -13.67 15.40 7.30
C MET A 56 -13.85 16.58 6.36
N ALA A 57 -13.78 16.31 5.05
CA ALA A 57 -13.76 17.35 4.05
C ALA A 57 -15.07 18.17 4.12
N ALA A 58 -14.99 19.44 4.51
CA ALA A 58 -16.17 20.27 4.80
C ALA A 58 -17.08 20.48 3.58
N TRP A 59 -16.53 20.30 2.37
CA TRP A 59 -17.25 20.40 1.10
C TRP A 59 -18.07 19.14 0.75
N LEU A 60 -17.86 18.01 1.44
CA LEU A 60 -18.58 16.76 1.21
C LEU A 60 -19.96 16.80 1.87
N THR A 61 -20.86 17.62 1.32
CA THR A 61 -22.21 17.87 1.87
C THR A 61 -23.28 17.00 1.20
N SER A 62 -24.51 17.05 1.74
CA SER A 62 -25.66 16.38 1.14
C SER A 62 -25.97 16.88 -0.27
N GLU A 63 -25.85 18.19 -0.50
CA GLU A 63 -26.09 18.82 -1.81
C GLU A 63 -25.05 18.38 -2.83
N TYR A 64 -23.77 18.33 -2.43
CA TYR A 64 -22.70 17.86 -3.28
C TYR A 64 -22.91 16.39 -3.69
N LEU A 65 -23.32 15.53 -2.75
CA LEU A 65 -23.61 14.12 -3.02
C LEU A 65 -24.85 13.94 -3.89
N GLU A 66 -25.90 14.76 -3.69
CA GLU A 66 -27.10 14.76 -4.54
C GLU A 66 -26.74 15.07 -6.00
N ASP A 67 -25.93 16.09 -6.25
CA ASP A 67 -25.50 16.46 -7.60
C ASP A 67 -24.62 15.37 -8.24
N ALA A 68 -23.73 14.77 -7.46
CA ALA A 68 -22.92 13.63 -7.89
C ALA A 68 -23.81 12.43 -8.31
N LEU A 69 -24.82 12.10 -7.49
CA LEU A 69 -25.77 11.02 -7.78
C LEU A 69 -26.67 11.32 -8.98
N ARG A 70 -27.15 12.56 -9.14
CA ARG A 70 -27.93 12.99 -10.32
C ARG A 70 -27.17 12.75 -11.61
N GLN A 71 -25.88 13.08 -11.62
CA GLN A 71 -24.99 12.85 -12.77
C GLN A 71 -24.77 11.35 -13.01
N HIS A 72 -24.49 10.58 -11.94
CA HIS A 72 -24.26 9.14 -12.03
C HIS A 72 -25.45 8.39 -12.60
N TYR A 73 -26.64 8.65 -12.07
CA TYR A 73 -27.88 7.98 -12.45
C TYR A 73 -28.52 8.58 -13.72
N GLN A 74 -28.08 9.75 -14.16
CA GLN A 74 -28.71 10.53 -15.23
C GLN A 74 -30.20 10.82 -14.90
N LYS A 75 -30.46 11.20 -13.65
CA LYS A 75 -31.80 11.46 -13.10
C LYS A 75 -31.82 12.82 -12.39
N PRO A 76 -32.12 13.92 -13.09
CA PRO A 76 -32.16 15.26 -12.50
C PRO A 76 -33.16 15.39 -11.33
N GLN A 77 -34.21 14.57 -11.32
CA GLN A 77 -35.23 14.53 -10.28
C GLN A 77 -34.80 13.79 -9.00
N LEU A 78 -33.59 13.19 -8.97
CA LEU A 78 -33.08 12.51 -7.78
C LEU A 78 -33.00 13.51 -6.62
N ARG A 79 -33.48 13.10 -5.45
CA ARG A 79 -33.44 13.89 -4.22
C ARG A 79 -32.93 13.05 -3.05
N VAL A 80 -31.92 13.56 -2.36
CA VAL A 80 -31.37 12.97 -1.15
C VAL A 80 -32.26 13.31 0.03
N GLU A 81 -32.58 12.30 0.83
CA GLU A 81 -33.39 12.44 2.04
C GLU A 81 -32.54 12.44 3.30
N SER A 82 -31.49 11.63 3.34
CA SER A 82 -30.57 11.59 4.48
C SER A 82 -29.17 11.16 4.06
N VAL A 83 -28.17 11.68 4.80
CA VAL A 83 -26.77 11.31 4.67
C VAL A 83 -26.17 11.14 6.06
N ASP A 84 -25.45 10.05 6.27
CA ASP A 84 -24.61 9.81 7.44
C ASP A 84 -23.15 9.65 6.98
N ILE A 85 -22.29 10.56 7.40
CA ILE A 85 -20.89 10.66 6.97
C ILE A 85 -19.99 10.40 8.18
N LYS A 86 -19.09 9.43 8.06
CA LYS A 86 -18.18 9.00 9.13
C LYS A 86 -16.78 8.73 8.57
N SER A 87 -15.75 8.90 9.39
CA SER A 87 -14.40 8.46 9.01
C SER A 87 -14.38 6.93 8.82
N ALA A 88 -13.76 6.45 7.75
CA ALA A 88 -13.72 5.03 7.41
C ALA A 88 -12.63 4.25 8.20
N LEU A 89 -11.59 4.94 8.66
CA LEU A 89 -10.40 4.36 9.27
C LEU A 89 -10.20 4.84 10.71
N GLY A 90 -9.48 4.04 11.51
CA GLY A 90 -9.02 4.43 12.83
C GLY A 90 -7.91 5.49 12.78
N LYS A 91 -7.57 6.07 13.94
CA LYS A 91 -6.40 6.96 14.04
C LYS A 91 -5.13 6.18 13.64
N GLY A 92 -4.31 6.73 12.74
CA GLY A 92 -3.00 6.15 12.37
C GLY A 92 -2.98 5.21 11.15
N GLU A 93 -4.11 4.96 10.50
CA GLU A 93 -4.19 4.07 9.32
C GLU A 93 -4.17 4.82 7.97
N ASN A 94 -4.03 6.15 7.98
CA ASN A 94 -4.11 7.00 6.78
C ASN A 94 -2.72 7.27 6.17
N TYR A 95 -2.21 6.35 5.34
CA TYR A 95 -0.86 6.49 4.76
C TYR A 95 -0.79 7.34 3.46
N GLY A 96 -1.91 7.88 2.95
CA GLY A 96 -1.87 8.71 1.73
C GLY A 96 -3.14 9.42 1.28
N ALA A 97 -4.29 9.11 1.89
CA ALA A 97 -5.59 9.71 1.60
C ALA A 97 -6.50 9.70 2.84
N VAL A 98 -7.54 10.53 2.85
CA VAL A 98 -8.64 10.47 3.81
C VAL A 98 -9.77 9.64 3.22
N LEU A 99 -10.11 8.54 3.90
CA LEU A 99 -11.25 7.69 3.56
C LEU A 99 -12.46 8.01 4.45
N THR A 100 -13.58 8.31 3.80
CA THR A 100 -14.84 8.66 4.46
C THR A 100 -15.94 7.69 4.02
N ARG A 101 -16.59 7.04 4.98
CA ARG A 101 -17.79 6.22 4.76
C ARG A 101 -19.02 7.11 4.70
N ILE A 102 -19.87 6.85 3.72
CA ILE A 102 -21.10 7.58 3.47
C ILE A 102 -22.23 6.56 3.36
N ARG A 103 -23.24 6.69 4.22
CA ARG A 103 -24.55 6.07 4.02
C ARG A 103 -25.47 7.14 3.48
N ILE A 104 -26.07 6.91 2.32
CA ILE A 104 -26.92 7.89 1.65
C ILE A 104 -28.25 7.24 1.26
N VAL A 105 -29.34 7.96 1.52
CA VAL A 105 -30.70 7.53 1.19
C VAL A 105 -31.34 8.59 0.29
N PHE A 106 -31.85 8.19 -0.87
CA PHE A 106 -32.39 9.10 -1.88
C PHE A 106 -33.57 8.48 -2.63
N ILE A 107 -34.36 9.32 -3.30
CA ILE A 107 -35.52 8.92 -4.12
C ILE A 107 -35.22 9.22 -5.60
N ILE A 108 -35.62 8.32 -6.50
CA ILE A 108 -35.58 8.55 -7.96
C ILE A 108 -37.02 8.67 -8.49
N GLY A 109 -37.56 9.89 -8.55
CA GLY A 109 -38.90 10.10 -9.11
C GLY A 109 -40.02 9.44 -8.28
N LEU A 110 -40.88 8.65 -8.94
CA LEU A 110 -41.91 7.83 -8.26
C LEU A 110 -41.37 6.45 -7.84
N ASP A 111 -40.16 6.10 -8.29
CA ASP A 111 -39.50 4.86 -7.93
C ASP A 111 -38.92 5.05 -6.52
N GLY A 112 -39.17 4.06 -5.66
CA GLY A 112 -39.05 4.18 -4.20
C GLY A 112 -37.67 4.58 -3.68
N GLN A 113 -37.59 4.62 -2.34
CA GLN A 113 -36.38 4.97 -1.62
C GLN A 113 -35.23 3.99 -1.91
N VAL A 114 -34.06 4.51 -2.25
CA VAL A 114 -32.82 3.77 -2.50
C VAL A 114 -31.83 4.11 -1.40
N GLU A 115 -31.18 3.09 -0.85
CA GLU A 115 -30.09 3.22 0.12
C GLU A 115 -28.78 2.74 -0.50
N GLU A 116 -27.73 3.55 -0.40
CA GLU A 116 -26.38 3.21 -0.85
C GLU A 116 -25.33 3.45 0.23
N HIS A 117 -24.29 2.62 0.16
CA HIS A 117 -23.10 2.73 0.99
C HIS A 117 -21.90 3.02 0.08
N LEU A 118 -21.24 4.15 0.33
CA LEU A 118 -20.17 4.68 -0.49
C LEU A 118 -18.92 4.97 0.35
N ILE A 119 -17.78 4.98 -0.35
CA ILE A 119 -16.49 5.46 0.15
C ILE A 119 -16.10 6.68 -0.66
N ALA A 120 -15.81 7.79 0.02
CA ALA A 120 -15.11 8.92 -0.56
C ALA A 120 -13.63 8.86 -0.17
N LYS A 121 -12.75 8.75 -1.17
CA LYS A 121 -11.30 8.91 -1.06
C LYS A 121 -10.93 10.32 -1.47
N THR A 122 -10.23 11.05 -0.59
CA THR A 122 -9.84 12.45 -0.80
C THR A 122 -8.37 12.65 -0.45
N ALA A 123 -7.74 13.65 -1.07
CA ALA A 123 -6.34 13.98 -0.79
C ALA A 123 -6.14 14.48 0.66
N LEU A 124 -4.93 14.28 1.19
CA LEU A 124 -4.56 14.83 2.50
C LEU A 124 -4.33 16.35 2.38
N GLU A 125 -5.25 17.15 2.91
CA GLU A 125 -5.14 18.62 2.89
C GLU A 125 -3.92 19.13 3.68
N ASP A 126 -3.59 18.46 4.80
CA ASP A 126 -2.52 18.86 5.74
C ASP A 126 -1.13 18.25 5.44
N GLU A 127 -0.89 17.72 4.24
CA GLU A 127 0.43 17.17 3.90
C GLU A 127 1.52 18.28 3.89
N ASP A 128 2.67 18.01 4.49
CA ASP A 128 3.75 18.99 4.53
C ASP A 128 4.33 19.26 3.12
N ALA A 129 4.87 20.46 2.94
CA ALA A 129 5.33 20.92 1.61
C ALA A 129 6.48 20.08 1.03
N GLU A 130 7.34 19.51 1.89
CA GLU A 130 8.47 18.69 1.44
C GLU A 130 7.97 17.34 0.92
N THR A 131 7.08 16.69 1.66
CA THR A 131 6.44 15.43 1.26
C THR A 131 5.65 15.60 -0.03
N ARG A 132 4.84 16.67 -0.12
CA ARG A 132 4.08 16.99 -1.35
C ARG A 132 5.01 17.17 -2.55
N ARG A 133 6.11 17.91 -2.38
CA ARG A 133 7.11 18.14 -3.44
C ARG A 133 7.78 16.84 -3.91
N LYS A 134 8.05 15.90 -3.00
CA LYS A 134 8.67 14.61 -3.34
C LYS A 134 7.70 13.66 -4.06
N LYS A 135 6.40 13.71 -3.72
CA LYS A 135 5.35 12.89 -4.35
C LYS A 135 4.89 13.43 -5.70
N ALA A 136 4.85 14.75 -5.87
CA ALA A 136 4.30 15.38 -7.08
C ALA A 136 4.87 14.84 -8.41
N PRO A 137 6.18 14.57 -8.56
CA PRO A 137 6.73 14.02 -9.80
C PRO A 137 6.23 12.61 -10.18
N TYR A 138 5.67 11.86 -9.23
CA TYR A 138 5.07 10.54 -9.48
C TYR A 138 3.63 10.62 -9.96
N ASP A 139 2.97 11.78 -9.83
CA ASP A 139 1.60 12.06 -10.30
C ASP A 139 0.54 11.02 -9.86
N ILE A 140 0.69 10.48 -8.65
CA ILE A 140 -0.13 9.36 -8.14
C ILE A 140 -1.63 9.71 -8.04
N TYR A 141 -1.94 10.96 -7.65
CA TYR A 141 -3.32 11.40 -7.44
C TYR A 141 -4.07 11.53 -8.76
N ASN A 142 -3.52 12.23 -9.75
CA ASN A 142 -4.18 12.38 -11.05
C ASN A 142 -4.26 11.03 -11.77
N ARG A 143 -3.23 10.20 -11.63
CA ARG A 143 -3.22 8.84 -12.17
C ARG A 143 -4.39 8.03 -11.65
N GLU A 144 -4.60 7.97 -10.34
CA GLU A 144 -5.68 7.17 -9.76
C GLU A 144 -7.04 7.60 -10.34
N LEU A 145 -7.34 8.91 -10.37
CA LEU A 145 -8.59 9.44 -10.93
C LEU A 145 -8.74 9.11 -12.42
N GLU A 146 -7.64 9.11 -13.18
CA GLU A 146 -7.66 8.74 -14.59
C GLU A 146 -7.88 7.24 -14.81
N ILE A 147 -7.18 6.40 -14.05
CA ILE A 147 -7.33 4.95 -14.12
C ILE A 147 -8.77 4.54 -13.81
N TYR A 148 -9.35 5.05 -12.72
CA TYR A 148 -10.75 4.79 -12.37
C TYR A 148 -11.74 5.39 -13.36
N GLY A 149 -11.49 6.60 -13.86
CA GLY A 149 -12.44 7.30 -14.74
C GLY A 149 -12.43 6.82 -16.19
N GLN A 150 -11.29 6.41 -16.72
CA GLN A 150 -11.12 6.19 -18.17
C GLN A 150 -10.61 4.79 -18.53
N VAL A 151 -9.79 4.18 -17.68
CA VAL A 151 -9.09 2.93 -18.02
C VAL A 151 -9.85 1.71 -17.49
N LEU A 152 -10.08 1.61 -16.18
CA LEU A 152 -10.76 0.47 -15.55
C LEU A 152 -12.14 0.17 -16.16
N PRO A 153 -12.99 1.17 -16.52
CA PRO A 153 -14.24 0.88 -17.21
C PRO A 153 -14.06 0.14 -18.55
N LYS A 154 -12.99 0.45 -19.30
CA LYS A 154 -12.66 -0.25 -20.55
C LYS A 154 -12.12 -1.65 -20.26
N LEU A 155 -11.24 -1.79 -19.26
CA LEU A 155 -10.67 -3.08 -18.87
C LEU A 155 -11.75 -4.05 -18.39
N GLN A 156 -12.69 -3.60 -17.54
CA GLN A 156 -13.80 -4.42 -17.05
C GLN A 156 -14.71 -4.92 -18.19
N ARG A 157 -14.99 -4.07 -19.19
CA ARG A 157 -15.75 -4.49 -20.39
C ARG A 157 -15.05 -5.58 -21.18
N LEU A 158 -13.73 -5.47 -21.36
CA LEU A 158 -12.93 -6.49 -22.05
C LEU A 158 -12.83 -7.78 -21.22
N ALA A 159 -12.50 -7.65 -19.93
CA ALA A 159 -12.40 -8.78 -19.00
C ALA A 159 -13.73 -9.53 -18.85
N GLY A 160 -14.86 -8.85 -19.04
CA GLY A 160 -16.20 -9.43 -18.88
C GLY A 160 -16.60 -9.63 -17.42
N GLU A 161 -15.93 -8.92 -16.50
CA GLU A 161 -16.21 -8.96 -15.07
C GLU A 161 -15.86 -7.64 -14.38
N GLN A 162 -16.36 -7.47 -13.16
CA GLN A 162 -15.99 -6.35 -12.31
C GLN A 162 -14.60 -6.62 -11.70
N LEU A 163 -13.69 -5.65 -11.84
CA LEU A 163 -12.30 -5.74 -11.40
C LEU A 163 -12.02 -4.85 -10.18
N CYS A 164 -12.78 -3.76 -10.04
CA CYS A 164 -12.62 -2.75 -8.99
C CYS A 164 -14.00 -2.27 -8.48
N PRO A 165 -14.06 -1.50 -7.38
CA PRO A 165 -15.28 -0.85 -6.94
C PRO A 165 -15.92 -0.02 -8.06
N LYS A 166 -17.24 -0.04 -8.15
CA LYS A 166 -18.02 0.85 -9.02
C LYS A 166 -17.81 2.30 -8.57
N VAL A 167 -17.37 3.12 -9.51
CA VAL A 167 -17.20 4.56 -9.30
C VAL A 167 -18.54 5.26 -9.46
N VAL A 168 -18.89 6.09 -8.49
CA VAL A 168 -20.07 6.96 -8.53
C VAL A 168 -19.71 8.32 -9.10
N HIS A 169 -18.63 8.94 -8.60
CA HIS A 169 -18.25 10.29 -8.98
C HIS A 169 -16.74 10.53 -8.89
N ILE A 170 -16.23 11.41 -9.76
CA ILE A 170 -14.83 11.84 -9.80
C ILE A 170 -14.81 13.37 -9.86
N ASP A 171 -14.23 14.00 -8.84
CA ASP A 171 -13.99 15.44 -8.81
C ASP A 171 -12.48 15.70 -8.93
N ARG A 172 -12.06 16.09 -10.13
CA ARG A 172 -10.65 16.40 -10.42
C ARG A 172 -10.16 17.69 -9.77
N GLN A 173 -11.05 18.64 -9.50
CA GLN A 173 -10.65 19.91 -8.87
C GLN A 173 -10.32 19.68 -7.40
N ARG A 174 -11.06 18.80 -6.73
CA ARG A 174 -10.88 18.45 -5.31
C ARG A 174 -10.02 17.22 -5.07
N GLY A 175 -9.60 16.52 -6.13
CA GLY A 175 -8.85 15.28 -5.99
C GLY A 175 -9.66 14.17 -5.31
N ALA A 176 -10.97 14.10 -5.57
CA ALA A 176 -11.89 13.22 -4.87
C ALA A 176 -12.45 12.12 -5.77
N LEU A 177 -12.55 10.93 -5.19
CA LEU A 177 -13.10 9.74 -5.83
C LEU A 177 -14.17 9.14 -4.92
N ILE A 178 -15.41 9.08 -5.40
CA ILE A 178 -16.53 8.45 -4.69
C ILE A 178 -16.86 7.13 -5.38
N MET A 179 -16.85 6.05 -4.62
CA MET A 179 -17.08 4.70 -5.10
C MET A 179 -17.98 3.92 -4.13
N GLU A 180 -18.49 2.78 -4.56
CA GLU A 180 -19.25 1.89 -3.69
C GLU A 180 -18.41 1.36 -2.52
N ASP A 181 -19.04 1.17 -1.36
CA ASP A 181 -18.43 0.53 -0.20
C ASP A 181 -18.54 -1.00 -0.33
N LEU A 182 -17.44 -1.63 -0.74
CA LEU A 182 -17.34 -3.08 -0.87
C LEU A 182 -17.56 -3.83 0.46
N SER A 183 -17.32 -3.19 1.62
CA SER A 183 -17.56 -3.82 2.91
C SER A 183 -19.04 -4.11 3.16
N HIS A 184 -19.93 -3.30 2.59
CA HIS A 184 -21.37 -3.57 2.64
C HIS A 184 -21.80 -4.72 1.72
N LYS A 185 -20.93 -5.10 0.76
CA LYS A 185 -21.12 -6.28 -0.10
C LYS A 185 -20.45 -7.54 0.45
N GLY A 186 -20.00 -7.52 1.71
CA GLY A 186 -19.36 -8.65 2.38
C GLY A 186 -17.91 -8.89 1.97
N PHE A 187 -17.25 -7.93 1.31
CA PHE A 187 -15.82 -7.99 1.05
C PHE A 187 -15.05 -7.36 2.21
N VAL A 188 -13.96 -7.98 2.64
CA VAL A 188 -13.13 -7.52 3.75
C VAL A 188 -11.65 -7.57 3.38
N MET A 189 -10.86 -6.68 3.94
CA MET A 189 -9.40 -6.78 3.82
C MET A 189 -8.89 -7.95 4.64
N ALA A 190 -7.98 -8.74 4.08
CA ALA A 190 -7.31 -9.80 4.83
C ALA A 190 -6.35 -9.18 5.89
N PRO A 191 -6.12 -9.83 7.04
CA PRO A 191 -5.21 -9.29 8.05
C PRO A 191 -3.77 -9.26 7.54
N ARG A 192 -3.21 -8.06 7.30
CA ARG A 192 -1.85 -7.89 6.72
C ARG A 192 -0.74 -8.67 7.44
N LEU A 193 -0.81 -8.78 8.77
CA LEU A 193 0.18 -9.50 9.58
C LEU A 193 0.07 -11.02 9.43
N GLN A 194 -1.11 -11.54 9.09
CA GLN A 194 -1.31 -12.97 8.82
C GLN A 194 -0.89 -13.35 7.40
N ARG A 195 -0.82 -12.36 6.49
CA ARG A 195 -0.45 -12.55 5.08
C ARG A 195 -1.39 -13.51 4.37
N LEU A 196 -1.09 -13.79 3.10
CA LEU A 196 -1.94 -14.51 2.18
C LEU A 196 -1.40 -15.92 1.95
N ASP A 197 -2.29 -16.91 2.12
CA ASP A 197 -2.03 -18.31 1.77
C ASP A 197 -2.14 -18.57 0.25
N GLU A 198 -2.01 -19.82 -0.15
CA GLU A 198 -2.07 -20.24 -1.55
C GLU A 198 -3.42 -19.89 -2.21
N GLN A 199 -4.54 -20.07 -1.51
CA GLN A 199 -5.87 -19.85 -2.08
C GLN A 199 -6.10 -18.37 -2.35
N HIS A 200 -5.71 -17.50 -1.41
CA HIS A 200 -5.74 -16.06 -1.59
C HIS A 200 -4.86 -15.62 -2.77
N VAL A 201 -3.59 -16.04 -2.80
CA VAL A 201 -2.65 -15.64 -3.86
C VAL A 201 -3.11 -16.14 -5.24
N SER A 202 -3.60 -17.37 -5.33
CA SER A 202 -4.16 -17.93 -6.57
C SER A 202 -5.34 -17.10 -7.09
N LEU A 203 -6.26 -16.71 -6.21
CA LEU A 203 -7.42 -15.89 -6.55
C LEU A 203 -7.02 -14.50 -7.05
N VAL A 204 -6.08 -13.84 -6.36
CA VAL A 204 -5.54 -12.54 -6.77
C VAL A 204 -4.87 -12.61 -8.13
N LEU A 205 -4.00 -13.61 -8.35
CA LEU A 205 -3.30 -13.77 -9.63
C LEU A 205 -4.24 -14.04 -10.80
N ARG A 206 -5.35 -14.74 -10.57
CA ARG A 206 -6.41 -14.93 -11.58
C ARG A 206 -7.10 -13.62 -11.94
N LYS A 207 -7.48 -12.80 -10.94
CA LYS A 207 -8.10 -11.48 -11.17
C LYS A 207 -7.13 -10.52 -11.87
N LEU A 208 -5.88 -10.50 -11.42
CA LEU A 208 -4.81 -9.70 -11.98
C LEU A 208 -4.52 -10.06 -13.44
N ALA A 209 -4.40 -11.35 -13.76
CA ALA A 209 -4.14 -11.82 -15.11
C ALA A 209 -5.22 -11.36 -16.11
N LYS A 210 -6.49 -11.38 -15.71
CA LYS A 210 -7.60 -10.88 -16.54
C LYS A 210 -7.51 -9.37 -16.79
N MET A 211 -7.25 -8.59 -15.74
CA MET A 211 -7.05 -7.14 -15.85
C MET A 211 -5.87 -6.80 -16.78
N GLN A 212 -4.73 -7.46 -16.57
CA GLN A 212 -3.52 -7.21 -17.32
C GLN A 212 -3.66 -7.68 -18.79
N ALA A 213 -4.30 -8.81 -19.06
CA ALA A 213 -4.60 -9.25 -20.43
C ALA A 213 -5.52 -8.26 -21.16
N ALA A 214 -6.57 -7.78 -20.48
CA ALA A 214 -7.45 -6.74 -21.00
C ALA A 214 -6.67 -5.44 -21.34
N SER A 215 -5.67 -5.08 -20.52
CA SER A 215 -4.87 -3.88 -20.77
C SER A 215 -3.95 -3.99 -21.98
N ALA A 216 -3.35 -5.16 -22.22
CA ALA A 216 -2.54 -5.41 -23.42
C ALA A 216 -3.38 -5.30 -24.69
N VAL A 217 -4.59 -5.86 -24.68
CA VAL A 217 -5.53 -5.79 -25.82
C VAL A 217 -6.07 -4.36 -26.01
N LEU A 218 -6.32 -3.65 -24.91
CA LEU A 218 -6.74 -2.26 -24.97
C LEU A 218 -5.66 -1.39 -25.63
N GLU A 219 -4.39 -1.55 -25.26
CA GLU A 219 -3.28 -0.82 -25.89
C GLU A 219 -3.11 -1.20 -27.36
N GLU A 220 -3.18 -2.50 -27.69
CA GLU A 220 -3.09 -2.97 -29.07
C GLU A 220 -4.16 -2.36 -29.97
N SER A 221 -5.39 -2.27 -29.47
CA SER A 221 -6.54 -1.73 -30.21
C SER A 221 -6.55 -0.20 -30.26
N SER A 222 -5.93 0.46 -29.28
CA SER A 222 -5.87 1.91 -29.15
C SER A 222 -4.70 2.52 -29.93
N LYS A 223 -4.54 2.17 -31.22
CA LYS A 223 -3.50 2.76 -32.10
C LYS A 223 -3.76 4.24 -32.48
N SER A 224 -4.58 4.96 -31.71
CA SER A 224 -4.83 6.39 -31.90
C SER A 224 -3.90 7.21 -31.01
N ILE A 225 -3.39 8.33 -31.54
CA ILE A 225 -2.50 9.26 -30.82
C ILE A 225 -3.11 9.79 -29.51
N GLU A 226 -4.44 9.74 -29.34
CA GLU A 226 -5.15 10.35 -28.21
C GLU A 226 -5.22 9.48 -26.94
N PHE A 227 -5.00 8.17 -27.02
CA PHE A 227 -5.07 7.27 -25.86
C PHE A 227 -4.02 6.17 -25.95
N SER A 228 -3.06 6.19 -25.02
CA SER A 228 -2.08 5.12 -24.81
C SER A 228 -1.88 4.93 -23.31
N LEU A 229 -1.81 3.67 -22.89
CA LEU A 229 -1.46 3.26 -21.54
C LEU A 229 0.05 3.43 -21.29
N ALA A 230 0.89 3.47 -22.32
CA ALA A 230 2.33 3.67 -22.20
C ALA A 230 2.72 5.02 -21.57
N LYS A 231 1.80 5.99 -21.48
CA LYS A 231 1.99 7.25 -20.75
C LYS A 231 2.11 7.06 -19.23
N TYR A 232 1.64 5.94 -18.68
CA TYR A 232 1.77 5.61 -17.25
C TYR A 232 3.18 5.08 -16.97
N ASP A 233 4.18 5.94 -17.07
CA ASP A 233 5.61 5.59 -17.11
C ASP A 233 6.37 5.97 -15.82
N ARG A 234 5.64 6.26 -14.74
CA ARG A 234 6.18 6.70 -13.44
C ARG A 234 5.79 5.73 -12.31
N GLY A 235 6.35 4.52 -12.34
CA GLY A 235 6.30 3.58 -11.21
C GLY A 235 7.24 4.00 -10.07
N PHE A 236 7.41 3.15 -9.06
CA PHE A 236 8.33 3.39 -7.93
C PHE A 236 9.75 3.73 -8.38
N PHE A 237 10.22 3.06 -9.42
CA PHE A 237 11.43 3.40 -10.15
C PHE A 237 11.04 3.93 -11.52
N ASN A 238 11.64 5.06 -11.92
CA ASN A 238 11.39 5.67 -13.22
C ASN A 238 12.54 6.62 -13.60
N ARG A 239 12.58 7.04 -14.87
CA ARG A 239 13.64 7.89 -15.42
C ARG A 239 13.49 9.39 -15.13
N TYR A 240 12.38 9.81 -14.52
CA TYR A 240 12.03 11.22 -14.34
C TYR A 240 12.38 11.74 -12.95
N THR A 241 12.37 10.87 -11.95
CA THR A 241 12.59 11.23 -10.56
C THR A 241 13.16 10.08 -9.75
N GLU A 242 14.02 10.41 -8.79
CA GLU A 242 14.48 9.53 -7.74
C GLU A 242 14.09 10.06 -6.35
N SER A 243 12.98 10.82 -6.24
CA SER A 243 12.54 11.40 -4.97
C SER A 243 12.31 10.36 -3.86
N PHE A 244 12.05 9.10 -4.21
CA PHE A 244 11.94 7.98 -3.24
C PHE A 244 13.28 7.32 -2.89
N SER A 245 14.41 7.74 -3.48
CA SER A 245 15.75 7.20 -3.15
C SER A 245 16.08 7.31 -1.67
N VAL A 246 15.71 8.42 -1.01
CA VAL A 246 15.92 8.61 0.45
C VAL A 246 15.18 7.55 1.26
N TYR A 247 14.00 7.15 0.81
CA TYR A 247 13.26 6.05 1.40
C TYR A 247 13.97 4.73 1.11
N PHE A 248 14.17 4.40 -0.17
CA PHE A 248 14.67 3.09 -0.56
C PHE A 248 16.10 2.82 -0.07
N LEU A 249 17.05 3.72 -0.35
CA LEU A 249 18.44 3.58 0.13
C LEU A 249 18.52 3.65 1.65
N GLY A 250 17.68 4.46 2.30
CA GLY A 250 17.61 4.53 3.75
C GLY A 250 17.18 3.20 4.39
N CYS A 251 16.20 2.51 3.80
CA CYS A 251 15.80 1.17 4.23
C CYS A 251 16.89 0.14 3.93
N LEU A 252 17.47 0.16 2.73
CA LEU A 252 18.58 -0.75 2.35
C LEU A 252 19.74 -0.66 3.37
N MET A 253 20.19 0.55 3.70
CA MET A 253 21.27 0.76 4.68
C MET A 253 20.86 0.39 6.11
N SER A 254 19.58 0.53 6.47
CA SER A 254 19.05 0.10 7.76
C SER A 254 19.01 -1.44 7.85
N CYS A 255 18.66 -2.11 6.76
CA CYS A 255 18.73 -3.57 6.63
C CYS A 255 20.17 -4.06 6.78
N ALA A 256 21.12 -3.45 6.06
CA ALA A 256 22.54 -3.76 6.17
C ALA A 256 23.04 -3.59 7.62
N SER A 257 22.71 -2.45 8.24
CA SER A 257 23.08 -2.17 9.64
C SER A 257 22.52 -3.21 10.61
N TYR A 258 21.29 -3.66 10.40
CA TYR A 258 20.70 -4.75 11.19
C TYR A 258 21.47 -6.06 10.98
N LEU A 259 21.71 -6.47 9.74
CA LEU A 259 22.44 -7.71 9.42
C LEU A 259 23.84 -7.74 10.02
N LYS A 260 24.53 -6.59 10.05
CA LYS A 260 25.84 -6.44 10.71
C LYS A 260 25.85 -6.79 12.20
N THR A 261 24.70 -6.67 12.87
CA THR A 261 24.55 -7.05 14.29
C THR A 261 24.26 -8.53 14.49
N GLN A 262 23.96 -9.26 13.41
CA GLN A 262 23.59 -10.67 13.46
C GLN A 262 24.83 -11.55 13.20
N PRO A 263 25.11 -12.55 14.04
CA PRO A 263 26.23 -13.46 13.80
C PRO A 263 26.10 -14.16 12.44
N SER A 264 27.17 -14.18 11.66
CA SER A 264 27.27 -14.84 10.34
C SER A 264 26.57 -14.10 9.19
N TYR A 265 26.16 -12.85 9.36
CA TYR A 265 25.55 -12.02 8.31
C TYR A 265 26.40 -10.82 7.88
N GLU A 266 27.67 -10.77 8.30
CA GLU A 266 28.59 -9.67 7.99
C GLU A 266 28.86 -9.56 6.48
N GLY A 267 28.91 -10.70 5.78
CA GLY A 267 29.07 -10.75 4.32
C GLY A 267 27.86 -10.15 3.60
N GLN A 268 26.65 -10.55 3.98
CA GLN A 268 25.41 -10.05 3.39
C GLN A 268 25.19 -8.57 3.72
N SER A 269 25.54 -8.13 4.94
CA SER A 269 25.59 -6.70 5.27
C SER A 269 26.48 -5.95 4.27
N LYS A 270 27.68 -6.45 4.00
CA LYS A 270 28.62 -5.83 3.06
C LYS A 270 28.09 -5.81 1.63
N LEU A 271 27.44 -6.89 1.18
CA LEU A 271 26.78 -6.94 -0.13
C LEU A 271 25.72 -5.85 -0.27
N LEU A 272 24.86 -5.64 0.74
CA LEU A 272 23.84 -4.57 0.69
C LEU A 272 24.46 -3.16 0.70
N GLU A 273 25.57 -2.95 1.42
CA GLU A 273 26.33 -1.69 1.38
C GLU A 273 26.91 -1.44 -0.02
N ASP A 274 27.50 -2.46 -0.64
CA ASP A 274 28.11 -2.37 -1.97
C ASP A 274 27.07 -2.26 -3.09
N LEU A 275 25.85 -2.73 -2.87
CA LEU A 275 24.73 -2.59 -3.78
C LEU A 275 24.16 -1.15 -3.83
N ALA A 276 24.30 -0.39 -2.74
CA ALA A 276 23.65 0.91 -2.57
C ALA A 276 23.90 1.91 -3.72
N PRO A 277 25.12 2.07 -4.27
CA PRO A 277 25.37 2.97 -5.41
C PRO A 277 24.65 2.56 -6.70
N HIS A 278 24.33 1.26 -6.86
CA HIS A 278 23.71 0.71 -8.07
C HIS A 278 22.18 0.56 -7.93
N TYR A 279 21.67 0.60 -6.71
CA TYR A 279 20.30 0.24 -6.33
C TYR A 279 19.20 0.93 -7.16
N MET A 280 19.30 2.24 -7.39
CA MET A 280 18.26 2.95 -8.14
C MET A 280 18.25 2.57 -9.62
N GLY A 281 19.43 2.41 -10.23
CA GLY A 281 19.55 1.93 -11.61
C GLY A 281 19.06 0.49 -11.79
N LEU A 282 19.23 -0.33 -10.76
CA LEU A 282 18.72 -1.70 -10.70
C LEU A 282 17.20 -1.77 -10.76
N GLY A 283 16.55 -1.00 -9.89
CA GLY A 283 15.10 -0.89 -9.89
C GLY A 283 14.59 -0.28 -11.20
N LEU A 284 15.27 0.74 -11.74
CA LEU A 284 14.89 1.35 -13.02
C LEU A 284 14.84 0.34 -14.17
N ARG A 285 15.82 -0.57 -14.27
CA ARG A 285 15.80 -1.65 -15.29
C ARG A 285 14.65 -2.63 -15.11
N CYS A 286 14.23 -2.89 -13.87
CA CYS A 286 13.04 -3.72 -13.63
C CYS A 286 11.77 -3.05 -14.19
N PHE A 287 11.67 -1.73 -14.07
CA PHE A 287 10.52 -0.97 -14.54
C PHE A 287 10.58 -0.66 -16.03
N GLN A 288 11.73 -0.73 -16.70
CA GLN A 288 11.80 -0.48 -18.14
C GLN A 288 10.94 -1.50 -18.93
N PRO A 289 9.96 -1.04 -19.72
CA PRO A 289 9.21 -1.88 -20.64
C PRO A 289 10.14 -2.48 -21.70
N GLU A 290 9.86 -3.72 -22.09
CA GLU A 290 10.63 -4.43 -23.14
C GLU A 290 9.76 -4.56 -24.38
N ASP A 291 10.21 -4.05 -25.52
CA ASP A 291 9.43 -4.08 -26.78
C ASP A 291 9.17 -5.51 -27.28
N SER A 292 10.00 -6.46 -26.88
CA SER A 292 9.87 -7.88 -27.23
C SER A 292 8.89 -8.64 -26.34
N HIS A 293 8.42 -8.05 -25.23
CA HIS A 293 7.52 -8.67 -24.26
C HIS A 293 6.12 -8.06 -24.29
N ILE A 294 5.14 -8.81 -23.79
CA ILE A 294 3.78 -8.28 -23.63
C ILE A 294 3.81 -7.36 -22.41
N ASN A 295 3.87 -6.06 -22.66
CA ASN A 295 3.67 -5.07 -21.61
C ASN A 295 2.18 -4.91 -21.29
N VAL A 296 1.90 -4.61 -20.03
CA VAL A 296 0.56 -4.50 -19.49
C VAL A 296 0.49 -3.28 -18.56
N LEU A 297 -0.72 -2.84 -18.25
CA LEU A 297 -0.94 -1.95 -17.14
C LEU A 297 -0.93 -2.76 -15.83
N THR A 298 0.13 -2.58 -15.04
CA THR A 298 0.24 -3.15 -13.71
C THR A 298 -0.60 -2.37 -12.70
N HIS A 299 -0.93 -3.02 -11.57
CA HIS A 299 -1.47 -2.35 -10.40
C HIS A 299 -0.42 -1.43 -9.77
N GLY A 300 0.83 -1.89 -9.68
CA GLY A 300 1.99 -1.13 -9.24
C GLY A 300 2.23 -1.17 -7.72
N ASP A 301 1.18 -1.39 -6.93
CA ASP A 301 1.24 -1.53 -5.46
C ASP A 301 0.33 -2.67 -4.96
N LEU A 302 0.58 -3.90 -5.43
CA LEU A 302 -0.29 -5.04 -5.16
C LEU A 302 0.08 -5.72 -3.83
N TRP A 303 -0.48 -5.25 -2.72
CA TRP A 303 -0.27 -5.81 -1.36
C TRP A 303 -1.58 -5.99 -0.59
N THR A 304 -1.53 -6.68 0.56
CA THR A 304 -2.72 -7.16 1.30
C THR A 304 -3.82 -6.11 1.49
N ASN A 305 -3.49 -4.87 1.86
CA ASN A 305 -4.51 -3.84 2.12
C ASN A 305 -5.12 -3.24 0.85
N ASN A 306 -4.54 -3.49 -0.32
CA ASN A 306 -5.08 -3.08 -1.62
C ASN A 306 -5.97 -4.16 -2.25
N MET A 307 -6.41 -5.14 -1.45
CA MET A 307 -7.24 -6.26 -1.86
C MET A 307 -8.37 -6.49 -0.86
N MET A 308 -9.59 -6.59 -1.35
CA MET A 308 -10.76 -6.93 -0.53
C MET A 308 -11.34 -8.27 -0.99
N PHE A 309 -11.42 -9.22 -0.07
CA PHE A 309 -11.82 -10.61 -0.31
C PHE A 309 -13.24 -10.88 0.18
N ARG A 310 -14.00 -11.68 -0.57
CA ARG A 310 -15.22 -12.33 -0.09
C ARG A 310 -14.88 -13.76 0.33
N TYR A 311 -15.52 -14.23 1.39
CA TYR A 311 -15.31 -15.58 1.93
C TYR A 311 -16.60 -16.39 1.91
N GLU A 312 -16.49 -17.65 1.50
CA GLU A 312 -17.54 -18.65 1.59
C GLU A 312 -17.00 -19.81 2.45
N GLU A 313 -17.66 -20.09 3.57
CA GLU A 313 -17.22 -21.12 4.53
C GLU A 313 -15.76 -20.95 5.01
N GLY A 314 -15.28 -19.70 5.09
CA GLY A 314 -13.91 -19.37 5.51
C GLY A 314 -12.87 -19.45 4.39
N VAL A 315 -13.25 -19.83 3.17
CA VAL A 315 -12.38 -19.89 1.99
C VAL A 315 -12.58 -18.65 1.12
N PRO A 316 -11.51 -17.97 0.65
CA PRO A 316 -11.66 -16.81 -0.23
C PRO A 316 -12.29 -17.22 -1.57
N SER A 317 -13.44 -16.64 -1.92
CA SER A 317 -14.21 -16.97 -3.13
C SER A 317 -14.14 -15.91 -4.22
N ASP A 318 -13.90 -14.65 -3.86
CA ASP A 318 -13.76 -13.54 -4.81
C ASP A 318 -12.87 -12.42 -4.24
N VAL A 319 -12.34 -11.57 -5.11
CA VAL A 319 -11.45 -10.48 -4.73
C VAL A 319 -11.65 -9.26 -5.61
N PHE A 320 -11.64 -8.08 -5.00
CA PHE A 320 -11.50 -6.81 -5.69
C PHE A 320 -10.14 -6.20 -5.42
N LEU A 321 -9.56 -5.61 -6.46
CA LEU A 321 -8.35 -4.79 -6.36
C LEU A 321 -8.77 -3.33 -6.17
N ILE A 322 -8.09 -2.63 -5.27
CA ILE A 322 -8.35 -1.22 -4.95
C ILE A 322 -7.03 -0.43 -4.89
N ASP A 323 -7.11 0.89 -5.00
CA ASP A 323 -5.96 1.79 -4.92
C ASP A 323 -4.94 1.63 -6.06
N PHE A 324 -5.29 2.16 -7.23
CA PHE A 324 -4.49 2.09 -8.45
C PHE A 324 -3.53 3.29 -8.63
N GLN A 325 -3.15 3.96 -7.54
CA GLN A 325 -2.36 5.20 -7.59
C GLN A 325 -0.95 5.01 -8.19
N TYR A 326 -0.41 3.79 -8.14
CA TYR A 326 0.91 3.43 -8.67
C TYR A 326 0.87 2.66 -9.99
N ALA A 327 -0.29 2.62 -10.67
CA ALA A 327 -0.43 1.92 -11.94
C ALA A 327 0.68 2.32 -12.93
N PHE A 328 1.22 1.34 -13.64
CA PHE A 328 2.40 1.51 -14.47
C PHE A 328 2.34 0.62 -15.70
N TRP A 329 2.77 1.13 -16.85
CA TRP A 329 2.86 0.33 -18.06
C TRP A 329 4.22 -0.37 -18.16
N GLY A 330 4.23 -1.69 -18.07
CA GLY A 330 5.46 -2.48 -18.15
C GLY A 330 5.25 -3.98 -17.97
N SER A 331 6.21 -4.67 -17.35
CA SER A 331 6.17 -6.12 -17.24
C SER A 331 5.03 -6.60 -16.33
N PRO A 332 4.24 -7.62 -16.74
CA PRO A 332 3.21 -8.23 -15.89
C PRO A 332 3.79 -8.85 -14.60
N THR A 333 5.08 -9.17 -14.61
CA THR A 333 5.74 -9.88 -13.51
C THR A 333 6.06 -8.98 -12.32
N LEU A 334 6.00 -7.65 -12.47
CA LEU A 334 6.26 -6.71 -11.37
C LEU A 334 5.24 -6.88 -10.23
N ASP A 335 3.95 -6.93 -10.55
CA ASP A 335 2.89 -7.15 -9.55
C ASP A 335 3.00 -8.54 -8.89
N ILE A 336 3.48 -9.55 -9.62
CA ILE A 336 3.69 -10.90 -9.08
C ILE A 336 4.83 -10.89 -8.06
N HIS A 337 5.96 -10.27 -8.39
CA HIS A 337 7.07 -10.11 -7.46
C HIS A 337 6.65 -9.28 -6.24
N HIS A 338 5.86 -8.23 -6.43
CA HIS A 338 5.31 -7.43 -5.33
C HIS A 338 4.45 -8.26 -4.39
N LEU A 339 3.43 -8.94 -4.92
CA LEU A 339 2.49 -9.75 -4.15
C LEU A 339 3.20 -10.84 -3.35
N LEU A 340 4.06 -11.63 -4.02
CA LEU A 340 4.71 -12.79 -3.40
C LEU A 340 5.73 -12.38 -2.33
N ASN A 341 6.43 -11.26 -2.50
CA ASN A 341 7.50 -10.87 -1.58
C ASN A 341 7.04 -9.92 -0.47
N THR A 342 5.86 -9.30 -0.59
CA THR A 342 5.29 -8.46 0.47
C THR A 342 4.23 -9.17 1.29
N SER A 343 3.32 -9.89 0.62
CA SER A 343 2.00 -10.22 1.16
C SER A 343 1.72 -11.70 1.29
N ALA A 344 2.48 -12.57 0.62
CA ALA A 344 2.32 -14.02 0.74
C ALA A 344 3.06 -14.58 1.97
N VAL A 345 2.53 -15.65 2.55
CA VAL A 345 3.24 -16.42 3.59
C VAL A 345 4.50 -17.08 3.03
N GLU A 346 5.48 -17.38 3.90
CA GLU A 346 6.79 -17.95 3.52
C GLU A 346 6.65 -19.17 2.63
N GLN A 347 5.74 -20.08 2.99
CA GLN A 347 5.51 -21.32 2.22
C GLN A 347 5.14 -21.00 0.77
N VAL A 348 4.23 -20.05 0.55
CA VAL A 348 3.80 -19.68 -0.80
C VAL A 348 4.94 -19.01 -1.56
N ARG A 349 5.67 -18.11 -0.91
CA ARG A 349 6.80 -17.38 -1.52
C ARG A 349 7.97 -18.31 -1.88
N ASN A 350 8.34 -19.21 -0.97
CA ASN A 350 9.56 -20.01 -1.10
C ASN A 350 9.31 -21.30 -1.89
N GLU A 351 8.21 -22.00 -1.62
CA GLU A 351 7.95 -23.33 -2.17
C GLU A 351 6.99 -23.30 -3.35
N LEU A 352 5.97 -22.42 -3.32
CA LEU A 352 4.89 -22.41 -4.31
C LEU A 352 5.00 -21.28 -5.34
N GLN A 353 5.99 -20.40 -5.26
CA GLN A 353 6.14 -19.27 -6.18
C GLN A 353 6.07 -19.70 -7.65
N MET A 354 6.72 -20.81 -8.02
CA MET A 354 6.69 -21.29 -9.40
C MET A 354 5.28 -21.72 -9.81
N LYS A 355 4.56 -22.40 -8.91
CA LYS A 355 3.16 -22.78 -9.09
C LYS A 355 2.27 -21.54 -9.26
N MET A 356 2.48 -20.51 -8.44
CA MET A 356 1.74 -19.24 -8.51
C MET A 356 1.99 -18.53 -9.84
N ARG A 357 3.23 -18.48 -10.33
CA ARG A 357 3.54 -17.97 -11.68
C ARG A 357 2.83 -18.74 -12.79
N CYS A 358 2.70 -20.06 -12.65
CA CYS A 358 1.93 -20.88 -13.60
C CYS A 358 0.43 -20.55 -13.57
N VAL A 359 -0.17 -20.37 -12.38
CA VAL A 359 -1.58 -19.96 -12.23
C VAL A 359 -1.84 -18.65 -12.98
N TYR A 360 -0.99 -17.65 -12.77
CA TYR A 360 -1.08 -16.39 -13.50
C TYR A 360 -0.95 -16.59 -15.02
N HIS A 361 0.11 -17.28 -15.46
CA HIS A 361 0.43 -17.46 -16.88
C HIS A 361 -0.69 -18.14 -17.66
N ASP A 362 -1.25 -19.21 -17.09
CA ASP A 362 -2.31 -19.98 -17.75
C ASP A 362 -3.57 -19.14 -17.98
N VAL A 363 -3.94 -18.31 -17.00
CA VAL A 363 -5.08 -17.38 -17.11
C VAL A 363 -4.76 -16.26 -18.08
N PHE A 364 -3.60 -15.61 -17.94
CA PHE A 364 -3.20 -14.48 -18.78
C PHE A 364 -3.18 -14.85 -20.26
N VAL A 365 -2.54 -15.97 -20.61
CA VAL A 365 -2.50 -16.46 -21.99
C VAL A 365 -3.88 -16.91 -22.48
N GLY A 366 -4.69 -17.53 -21.61
CA GLY A 366 -6.08 -17.88 -21.92
C GLY A 366 -6.91 -16.64 -22.29
N GLU A 367 -6.80 -15.58 -21.50
CA GLU A 367 -7.52 -14.33 -21.69
C GLU A 367 -7.04 -13.56 -22.94
N LEU A 368 -5.74 -13.50 -23.18
CA LEU A 368 -5.21 -12.91 -24.41
C LEU A 368 -5.74 -13.63 -25.66
N ARG A 369 -5.86 -14.96 -25.63
CA ARG A 369 -6.49 -15.72 -26.72
C ARG A 369 -7.98 -15.41 -26.84
N ARG A 370 -8.71 -15.42 -25.72
CA ARG A 370 -10.15 -15.13 -25.66
C ARG A 370 -10.46 -13.75 -26.25
N LEU A 371 -9.62 -12.76 -25.96
CA LEU A 371 -9.74 -11.39 -26.42
C LEU A 371 -9.19 -11.15 -27.83
N GLY A 372 -8.55 -12.16 -28.44
CA GLY A 372 -8.03 -12.07 -29.80
C GLY A 372 -6.82 -11.17 -29.95
N PHE A 373 -5.95 -11.10 -28.94
CA PHE A 373 -4.69 -10.35 -28.97
C PHE A 373 -3.80 -10.79 -30.15
N LYS A 374 -3.32 -9.83 -30.95
CA LYS A 374 -2.47 -10.08 -32.14
C LYS A 374 -1.15 -9.28 -32.11
N GLY A 375 -0.89 -8.54 -31.03
CA GLY A 375 0.19 -7.55 -31.00
C GLY A 375 1.56 -8.22 -31.08
N GLN A 376 1.66 -9.42 -30.53
CA GLN A 376 2.85 -10.25 -30.56
C GLN A 376 2.52 -11.72 -30.26
N ARG A 377 3.52 -12.58 -30.40
CA ARG A 377 3.42 -13.99 -30.05
C ARG A 377 3.19 -14.14 -28.54
N LEU A 378 2.20 -14.95 -28.19
CA LEU A 378 1.90 -15.29 -26.80
C LEU A 378 3.09 -16.04 -26.17
N PRO A 379 3.55 -15.66 -24.96
CA PRO A 379 4.73 -16.26 -24.36
C PRO A 379 4.44 -17.70 -23.96
N SER A 380 5.37 -18.60 -24.29
CA SER A 380 5.40 -19.92 -23.66
C SER A 380 5.66 -19.80 -22.16
N ARG A 381 5.32 -20.83 -21.39
CA ARG A 381 5.60 -20.83 -19.94
C ARG A 381 7.08 -20.63 -19.61
N LYS A 382 7.98 -21.27 -20.38
CA LYS A 382 9.43 -21.08 -20.25
C LYS A 382 9.84 -19.62 -20.51
N GLN A 383 9.32 -19.02 -21.57
CA GLN A 383 9.59 -17.64 -21.92
C GLN A 383 9.12 -16.69 -20.80
N PHE A 384 7.89 -16.87 -20.31
CA PHE A 384 7.36 -16.08 -19.20
C PHE A 384 8.20 -16.19 -17.92
N HIS A 385 8.72 -17.38 -17.59
CA HIS A 385 9.64 -17.52 -16.46
C HIS A 385 10.94 -16.75 -16.67
N LEU A 386 11.54 -16.80 -17.86
CA LEU A 386 12.73 -16.01 -18.17
C LEU A 386 12.44 -14.51 -18.05
N GLU A 387 11.30 -14.04 -18.54
CA GLU A 387 10.86 -12.65 -18.41
C GLU A 387 10.66 -12.24 -16.94
N SER A 388 10.13 -13.15 -16.11
CA SER A 388 10.01 -12.95 -14.66
C SER A 388 11.38 -12.85 -14.00
N GLU A 389 12.35 -13.68 -14.39
CA GLU A 389 13.71 -13.64 -13.85
C GLU A 389 14.46 -12.37 -14.27
N GLN A 390 14.20 -11.81 -15.46
CA GLN A 390 14.81 -10.53 -15.86
C GLN A 390 14.40 -9.36 -14.94
N LYS A 391 13.21 -9.45 -14.32
CA LYS A 391 12.69 -8.42 -13.40
C LYS A 391 12.85 -8.82 -11.92
N ARG A 392 13.67 -9.85 -11.64
CA ARG A 392 13.80 -10.50 -10.32
C ARG A 392 14.37 -9.60 -9.22
N PHE A 393 15.19 -8.59 -9.56
CA PHE A 393 15.69 -7.63 -8.57
C PHE A 393 14.56 -6.90 -7.84
N TYR A 394 13.39 -6.75 -8.47
CA TYR A 394 12.23 -6.16 -7.79
C TYR A 394 11.76 -6.99 -6.58
N ALA A 395 12.01 -8.31 -6.55
CA ALA A 395 11.79 -9.13 -5.36
C ALA A 395 12.68 -8.73 -4.18
N VAL A 396 13.93 -8.30 -4.43
CA VAL A 396 14.83 -7.75 -3.40
C VAL A 396 14.25 -6.48 -2.80
N HIS A 397 13.81 -5.55 -3.65
CA HIS A 397 13.12 -4.34 -3.21
C HIS A 397 11.88 -4.66 -2.36
N CYS A 398 11.02 -5.56 -2.85
CA CYS A 398 9.78 -5.91 -2.19
C CYS A 398 10.01 -6.62 -0.85
N GLY A 399 10.92 -7.60 -0.81
CA GLY A 399 11.15 -8.44 0.38
C GLY A 399 12.01 -7.78 1.46
N LEU A 400 13.07 -7.05 1.07
CA LEU A 400 13.99 -6.48 2.06
C LEU A 400 13.64 -5.05 2.49
N LEU A 401 12.81 -4.31 1.73
CA LEU A 401 12.49 -2.92 2.01
C LEU A 401 10.99 -2.67 2.18
N LEU A 402 10.16 -3.07 1.20
CA LEU A 402 8.71 -2.81 1.29
C LEU A 402 8.05 -3.66 2.38
N GLN A 403 8.33 -4.96 2.44
CA GLN A 403 7.73 -5.85 3.44
C GLN A 403 7.92 -5.36 4.89
N PRO A 404 9.12 -4.94 5.35
CA PRO A 404 9.29 -4.32 6.66
C PRO A 404 8.37 -3.13 6.93
N VAL A 405 8.16 -2.27 5.94
CA VAL A 405 7.23 -1.13 6.06
C VAL A 405 5.79 -1.60 6.16
N LEU A 406 5.38 -2.53 5.28
CA LEU A 406 4.00 -3.01 5.20
C LEU A 406 3.60 -3.89 6.38
N LEU A 407 4.57 -4.54 7.05
CA LEU A 407 4.37 -5.33 8.27
C LEU A 407 4.74 -4.58 9.55
N ASN A 408 5.01 -3.28 9.46
CA ASN A 408 5.36 -2.47 10.63
C ASN A 408 4.21 -2.45 11.65
N THR A 409 4.54 -2.66 12.92
CA THR A 409 3.62 -2.60 14.07
C THR A 409 3.99 -1.47 15.03
N ASP A 410 5.15 -0.83 14.84
CA ASP A 410 5.57 0.33 15.61
C ASP A 410 4.97 1.61 15.02
N GLU A 411 4.02 2.22 15.73
CA GLU A 411 3.34 3.46 15.30
C GLU A 411 4.22 4.71 15.41
N THR A 412 5.40 4.61 16.03
CA THR A 412 6.30 5.75 16.24
C THR A 412 6.78 6.30 14.90
N ASP A 413 6.39 7.54 14.58
CA ASP A 413 6.66 8.19 13.28
C ASP A 413 6.23 7.38 12.06
N ALA A 414 5.24 6.49 12.19
CA ALA A 414 4.80 5.61 11.12
C ALA A 414 3.97 6.37 10.08
N ASP A 415 4.62 7.19 9.26
CA ASP A 415 4.01 7.89 8.14
C ASP A 415 4.95 7.99 6.93
N PHE A 416 4.35 8.32 5.78
CA PHE A 416 5.08 8.41 4.53
C PHE A 416 6.11 9.55 4.51
N ALA A 417 5.85 10.64 5.24
CA ALA A 417 6.76 11.78 5.33
C ALA A 417 8.08 11.39 6.02
N ALA A 418 7.99 10.59 7.09
CA ALA A 418 9.16 10.07 7.80
C ALA A 418 9.98 9.11 6.91
N LEU A 419 9.34 8.22 6.12
CA LEU A 419 10.06 7.37 5.15
C LEU A 419 10.88 8.19 4.14
N LEU A 420 10.30 9.28 3.64
CA LEU A 420 10.95 10.19 2.69
C LEU A 420 11.98 11.12 3.32
N SER A 421 12.11 11.15 4.64
CA SER A 421 13.01 12.06 5.35
C SER A 421 14.41 11.46 5.54
N HIS A 422 15.44 12.29 5.38
CA HIS A 422 16.84 11.99 5.74
C HIS A 422 17.20 12.52 7.13
N GLN A 423 16.26 13.19 7.81
CA GLN A 423 16.43 13.72 9.15
C GLN A 423 16.40 12.59 10.19
N PRO A 424 16.87 12.82 11.44
CA PRO A 424 16.90 11.79 12.49
C PRO A 424 15.57 11.08 12.68
N ARG A 425 14.44 11.79 12.56
CA ARG A 425 13.08 11.22 12.58
C ARG A 425 12.92 10.07 11.58
N GLY A 426 13.17 10.34 10.29
CA GLY A 426 13.05 9.35 9.23
C GLY A 426 14.09 8.23 9.31
N MET A 427 15.33 8.56 9.67
CA MET A 427 16.40 7.57 9.84
C MET A 427 16.09 6.61 11.00
N ASN A 428 15.54 7.11 12.10
CA ASN A 428 15.16 6.28 13.24
C ASN A 428 13.94 5.40 12.92
N MET A 429 12.93 5.92 12.22
CA MET A 429 11.81 5.11 11.72
C MET A 429 12.32 3.93 10.88
N LYS A 430 13.16 4.19 9.87
CA LYS A 430 13.70 3.16 8.98
C LYS A 430 14.51 2.09 9.73
N ARG A 431 15.27 2.47 10.76
CA ARG A 431 15.95 1.51 11.64
C ARG A 431 15.00 0.63 12.44
N ARG A 432 13.93 1.22 13.00
CA ARG A 432 12.95 0.50 13.83
C ARG A 432 12.21 -0.58 13.04
N LEU A 433 12.01 -0.40 11.73
CA LEU A 433 11.44 -1.43 10.86
C LEU A 433 12.15 -2.79 11.04
N TYR A 434 13.48 -2.78 11.10
CA TYR A 434 14.30 -4.01 11.20
C TYR A 434 14.49 -4.52 12.64
N LEU A 435 13.89 -3.85 13.63
CA LEU A 435 13.84 -4.32 15.02
C LEU A 435 12.61 -5.19 15.29
N ASN A 436 11.65 -5.26 14.36
CA ASN A 436 10.46 -6.09 14.50
C ASN A 436 10.85 -7.59 14.45
N PRO A 437 10.71 -8.36 15.54
CA PRO A 437 11.12 -9.76 15.58
C PRO A 437 10.37 -10.63 14.57
N ASP A 438 9.12 -10.29 14.25
CA ASP A 438 8.27 -11.07 13.33
C ASP A 438 8.77 -11.04 11.88
N ILE A 439 9.61 -10.06 11.51
CA ILE A 439 10.17 -9.97 10.16
C ILE A 439 11.65 -10.37 10.09
N GLN A 440 12.33 -10.43 11.23
CA GLN A 440 13.79 -10.65 11.29
C GLN A 440 14.21 -12.00 10.72
N ASP A 441 13.42 -13.05 10.97
CA ASP A 441 13.63 -14.37 10.36
C ASP A 441 13.44 -14.33 8.85
N SER A 442 12.38 -13.64 8.37
CA SER A 442 12.12 -13.47 6.94
C SER A 442 13.29 -12.75 6.25
N ILE A 443 13.80 -11.65 6.84
CA ILE A 443 14.95 -10.89 6.31
C ILE A 443 16.20 -11.76 6.22
N ARG A 444 16.51 -12.53 7.28
CA ARG A 444 17.67 -13.43 7.31
C ARG A 444 17.58 -14.51 6.23
N GLN A 445 16.41 -15.11 6.03
CA GLN A 445 16.22 -16.11 4.97
C GLN A 445 16.30 -15.49 3.57
N LEU A 446 15.63 -14.36 3.36
CA LEU A 446 15.57 -13.69 2.05
C LEU A 446 16.94 -13.20 1.61
N VAL A 447 17.75 -12.62 2.49
CA VAL A 447 19.06 -12.10 2.09
C VAL A 447 20.00 -13.21 1.64
N VAL A 448 19.98 -14.38 2.30
CA VAL A 448 20.74 -15.56 1.88
C VAL A 448 20.24 -16.11 0.55
N GLN A 449 18.91 -16.19 0.38
CA GLN A 449 18.33 -16.62 -0.89
C GLN A 449 18.73 -15.69 -2.04
N PHE A 450 18.60 -14.38 -1.86
CA PHE A 450 18.93 -13.40 -2.90
C PHE A 450 20.42 -13.34 -3.21
N GLU A 451 21.29 -13.58 -2.23
CA GLU A 451 22.72 -13.78 -2.47
C GLU A 451 22.96 -15.00 -3.37
N LEU A 452 22.35 -16.16 -3.06
CA LEU A 452 22.50 -17.39 -3.85
C LEU A 452 21.91 -17.28 -5.26
N GLU A 453 20.83 -16.50 -5.43
CA GLU A 453 20.26 -16.16 -6.73
C GLU A 453 21.13 -15.16 -7.51
N GLY A 454 22.19 -14.63 -6.89
CA GLY A 454 23.10 -13.66 -7.48
C GLY A 454 22.62 -12.22 -7.42
N LEU A 455 21.40 -11.95 -6.94
CA LEU A 455 20.70 -10.65 -7.00
C LEU A 455 21.33 -9.54 -6.14
N LEU A 456 22.28 -9.88 -5.27
CA LEU A 456 23.02 -8.93 -4.44
C LEU A 456 24.43 -8.61 -4.96
N ASP A 457 24.91 -9.24 -6.05
CA ASP A 457 26.20 -8.91 -6.66
C ASP A 457 26.11 -7.59 -7.45
N PRO A 458 26.78 -6.49 -7.05
CA PRO A 458 26.69 -5.22 -7.77
C PRO A 458 27.19 -5.32 -9.23
N ARG A 459 28.07 -6.29 -9.55
CA ARG A 459 28.68 -6.47 -10.89
C ARG A 459 27.77 -7.15 -11.89
N GLN A 460 26.70 -7.82 -11.44
CA GLN A 460 25.78 -8.53 -12.34
C GLN A 460 25.04 -7.57 -13.31
N TYR A 461 25.35 -6.27 -13.26
CA TYR A 461 24.79 -5.24 -14.12
C TYR A 461 25.80 -4.21 -14.63
N GLU A 462 27.10 -4.45 -14.49
CA GLU A 462 28.15 -3.62 -15.11
C GLU A 462 28.35 -3.92 -16.61
N ALA A 463 27.81 -5.04 -17.09
CA ALA A 463 27.85 -5.46 -18.48
C ALA A 463 26.45 -5.56 -19.08
N LEU A 464 25.83 -4.42 -19.39
CA LEU A 464 24.75 -4.25 -20.37
C LEU A 464 24.69 -2.79 -20.84
#